data_AF-A0A498R8P8-F1
#
_entry.id   AF-A0A498R8P8-F1
#
_cell.length_a   1.000
_cell.length_b   1.000
_cell.length_c   1.000
_cell.angle_alpha   90.00
_cell.angle_beta   90.00
_cell.angle_gamma   90.00
#
_symmetry.space_group_name_H-M   'P 1'
#
loop_
_entity.id
_entity.type
_entity.pdbx_description
1 polymer ?
#
loop_
_entity_poly.entity_id
_entity_poly.type
_entity_poly.pdbx_seq_one_letter_code
_entity_poly.pdbx_strand_id
1 'polypeptide(L)' 'MKTKFISILLAPLTPSFAVLLLLTGLYSLTLNVANARRKNHPRAETFARISGWLYILGGVAVILHVFF' A
#
# COMPACT_ATOMS: atom_id res chain seq x y z
N MET A 1 17.74 23.42 6.11
CA MET A 1 17.65 21.94 6.07
C MET A 1 16.23 21.38 6.25
N LYS A 2 15.33 22.00 7.04
CA LYS A 2 13.96 21.47 7.28
C LYS A 2 13.07 21.34 6.03
N THR A 3 13.22 22.23 5.05
CA THR A 3 12.43 22.24 3.81
C THR A 3 12.66 21.02 2.91
N LYS A 4 13.84 20.40 2.94
CA LYS A 4 14.16 19.22 2.11
C LYS A 4 13.48 17.93 2.57
N PHE A 5 13.26 17.78 3.87
CA PHE A 5 12.58 16.58 4.40
C PHE A 5 11.10 16.58 4.05
N ILE A 6 10.45 17.74 4.18
CA ILE A 6 9.03 17.89 3.82
C ILE A 6 8.82 17.64 2.33
N SER A 7 9.70 18.16 1.46
CA SER A 7 9.59 17.90 0.02
C SER A 7 9.78 16.41 -0.34
N ILE A 8 10.62 15.67 0.40
CA ILE A 8 10.78 14.22 0.21
C ILE A 8 9.54 13.46 0.67
N LEU A 9 8.92 13.90 1.78
CA LEU A 9 7.68 13.31 2.30
C LEU A 9 6.46 13.57 1.41
N LEU A 10 6.48 14.66 0.64
CA LEU A 10 5.43 15.02 -0.32
C LEU A 10 5.64 14.42 -1.72
N ALA A 11 6.85 14.00 -2.07
CA ALA A 11 7.17 13.39 -3.36
C ALA A 11 6.31 12.15 -3.74
N PRO A 12 5.86 11.27 -2.81
CA PRO A 12 4.99 10.15 -3.13
C PRO A 12 3.51 10.54 -3.34
N LEU A 13 3.12 11.81 -3.23
CA LEU A 13 1.74 12.25 -3.42
C LEU A 13 1.37 12.46 -4.89
N THR A 14 1.66 11.47 -5.74
CA THR A 14 1.32 11.50 -7.17
C THR A 14 0.28 10.42 -7.49
N PRO A 15 -0.60 10.65 -8.49
CA PRO A 15 -1.56 9.64 -8.92
C PRO A 15 -0.91 8.30 -9.31
N SER A 16 0.25 8.35 -9.98
CA SER A 16 0.98 7.15 -10.38
C SER A 16 1.46 6.33 -9.18
N PHE A 17 1.94 6.99 -8.12
CA PHE A 17 2.32 6.30 -6.89
C PHE A 17 1.11 5.72 -6.16
N ALA A 18 -0.02 6.44 -6.17
CA ALA A 18 -1.27 5.93 -5.61
C ALA A 18 -1.73 4.63 -6.30
N VAL A 19 -1.67 4.58 -7.62
CA VAL A 19 -1.96 3.36 -8.40
C VAL A 19 -1.01 2.23 -8.02
N LEU A 20 0.29 2.51 -7.84
CA LEU A 20 1.26 1.51 -7.39
C LEU A 20 0.90 0.94 -6.01
N LEU A 21 0.49 1.80 -5.06
CA LEU A 21 0.03 1.38 -3.75
C LEU A 21 -1.21 0.49 -3.87
N LEU A 22 -2.20 0.88 -4.68
CA LEU A 22 -3.41 0.08 -4.89
C LEU A 22 -3.08 -1.30 -5.47
N LEU A 23 -2.24 -1.36 -6.51
CA LEU A 23 -1.81 -2.62 -7.12
C LEU A 23 -1.04 -3.51 -6.13
N THR A 24 -0.16 -2.91 -5.32
CA THR A 24 0.59 -3.63 -4.28
C THR A 24 -0.36 -4.19 -3.21
N GLY A 25 -1.36 -3.40 -2.81
CA GLY A 25 -2.41 -3.82 -1.88
C GLY A 25 -3.22 -4.99 -2.42
N LEU A 26 -3.68 -4.89 -3.66
CA LEU A 26 -4.41 -5.96 -4.35
C LEU A 26 -3.57 -7.23 -4.48
N TYR A 27 -2.29 -7.10 -4.88
CA TYR A 27 -1.35 -8.22 -4.97
C TYR A 27 -1.20 -8.93 -3.62
N SER A 28 -1.06 -8.16 -2.53
CA SER A 28 -0.91 -8.74 -1.20
C SER A 28 -2.18 -9.47 -0.75
N LEU A 29 -3.35 -8.84 -0.91
CA LEU A 29 -4.64 -9.42 -0.51
C LEU A 29 -5.03 -10.66 -1.30
N THR A 30 -4.56 -10.78 -2.54
CA THR A 30 -4.88 -11.91 -3.43
C THR A 30 -3.78 -12.96 -3.39
N LEU A 31 -2.62 -12.65 -3.96
CA LEU A 31 -1.55 -13.62 -4.20
C LEU A 31 -0.78 -13.95 -2.94
N ASN A 32 -0.40 -12.97 -2.10
CA ASN A 32 0.36 -13.26 -0.88
C ASN A 32 -0.49 -14.01 0.15
N VAL A 33 -1.75 -13.62 0.34
CA VAL A 33 -2.70 -14.31 1.21
C VAL A 33 -2.94 -15.75 0.72
N ALA A 34 -3.23 -15.95 -0.57
CA ALA A 34 -3.44 -17.29 -1.11
C ALA A 34 -2.19 -18.16 -0.99
N ASN A 35 -1.00 -17.59 -1.23
CA ASN A 35 0.27 -18.29 -1.08
C ASN A 35 0.56 -18.68 0.37
N ALA A 36 0.35 -17.76 1.32
CA ALA A 36 0.53 -18.03 2.74
C ALA A 36 -0.43 -19.12 3.24
N ARG A 37 -1.69 -19.08 2.78
CA ARG A 37 -2.68 -20.12 3.07
C ARG A 37 -2.26 -21.48 2.52
N ARG A 38 -1.83 -21.55 1.25
CA ARG A 38 -1.34 -22.79 0.62
C ARG A 38 -0.16 -23.40 1.38
N LYS A 39 0.70 -22.57 1.95
CA LYS A 39 1.87 -23.00 2.73
C LYS A 39 1.57 -23.22 4.22
N ASN A 40 0.31 -23.09 4.65
CA ASN A 40 -0.11 -23.19 6.05
C ASN A 40 0.68 -22.27 7.00
N HIS A 41 0.94 -21.02 6.56
CA HIS A 41 1.65 -20.00 7.35
C HIS A 41 0.66 -18.93 7.86
N PRO A 42 -0.04 -19.16 8.97
CA PRO A 42 -1.14 -18.29 9.42
C PRO A 42 -0.67 -16.87 9.74
N ARG A 43 0.51 -16.71 10.35
CA ARG A 43 1.07 -15.38 10.63
C ARG A 43 1.34 -14.59 9.34
N ALA A 44 1.93 -15.24 8.34
CA ALA A 44 2.21 -14.60 7.06
C ALA A 44 0.92 -14.21 6.33
N GLU A 45 -0.13 -15.02 6.44
CA GLU A 45 -1.46 -14.69 5.90
C GLU A 45 -2.03 -13.43 6.55
N THR A 46 -1.97 -13.34 7.89
CA THR A 46 -2.42 -12.15 8.62
C THR A 46 -1.63 -10.91 8.23
N PHE A 47 -0.30 -11.00 8.19
CA PHE A 47 0.55 -9.89 7.77
C PHE A 47 0.25 -9.45 6.34
N ALA A 48 0.07 -10.38 5.40
CA ALA A 48 -0.28 -10.07 4.02
C ALA A 48 -1.64 -9.36 3.90
N ARG A 49 -2.63 -9.73 4.73
CA ARG A 49 -3.92 -9.04 4.78
C ARG A 49 -3.78 -7.62 5.32
N ILE A 50 -3.10 -7.45 6.45
CA ILE A 50 -2.93 -6.14 7.10
C ILE A 50 -2.16 -5.20 6.19
N SER A 51 -1.00 -5.63 5.68
CA SER A 51 -0.19 -4.81 4.77
C SER A 51 -0.95 -4.49 3.48
N GLY A 52 -1.70 -5.46 2.94
CA GLY A 52 -2.54 -5.26 1.77
C GLY A 52 -3.55 -4.13 1.96
N TRP A 53 -4.30 -4.14 3.06
CA TRP A 53 -5.25 -3.06 3.35
C TRP A 53 -4.57 -1.72 3.62
N LEU A 54 -3.41 -1.69 4.29
CA LEU A 54 -2.65 -0.45 4.48
C LEU A 54 -2.24 0.18 3.15
N TYR A 55 -1.80 -0.62 2.17
CA TYR A 55 -1.49 -0.13 0.84
C TYR A 55 -2.73 0.39 0.10
N ILE A 56 -3.87 -0.32 0.19
CA ILE A 56 -5.13 0.16 -0.40
C ILE A 56 -5.54 1.51 0.19
N LEU A 57 -5.59 1.60 1.52
CA LEU A 57 -5.99 2.82 2.22
C LEU A 57 -5.03 3.98 1.93
N GLY A 58 -3.72 3.71 1.90
CA GLY A 58 -2.72 4.70 1.52
C GLY A 58 -2.93 5.21 0.09
N GLY A 59 -3.13 4.30 -0.88
CA GLY A 59 -3.42 4.67 -2.26
C GLY A 59 -4.70 5.50 -2.41
N VAL A 60 -5.79 5.09 -1.76
CA VAL A 60 -7.05 5.85 -1.76
C VAL A 60 -6.86 7.23 -1.14
N ALA A 61 -6.14 7.33 -0.01
CA ALA A 61 -5.88 8.61 0.65
C ALA A 61 -5.08 9.57 -0.26
N VAL A 62 -4.09 9.07 -1.00
CA VAL A 62 -3.35 9.90 -1.96
C VAL A 62 -4.23 10.35 -3.12
N ILE A 63 -5.09 9.48 -3.66
CA ILE A 63 -6.05 9.88 -4.70
C ILE A 63 -6.97 10.97 -4.17
N LEU A 64 -7.58 10.76 -3.00
CA LEU A 64 -8.47 11.75 -2.40
C LEU A 64 -7.75 13.10 -2.20
N HIS A 65 -6.52 13.08 -1.69
CA HIS A 65 -5.71 14.28 -1.49
C HIS A 65 -5.38 15.03 -2.79
N VAL A 66 -5.20 14.32 -3.91
CA VAL A 66 -4.87 14.95 -5.20
C VAL A 66 -6.11 15.53 -5.89
N PHE A 67 -7.28 14.93 -5.69
CA PHE A 67 -8.50 15.27 -6.43
C PHE A 67 -9.55 16.07 -5.62
N PHE A 68 -9.43 16.19 -4.30
CA PHE A 68 -10.35 16.92 -3.42
C PHE A 68 -9.59 17.82 -2.44
#